data_AF-A0AAD4SYP8-F1
#
_entry.id   AF-A0AAD4SYP8-F1
#
_cell.length_a   1.000
_cell.length_b   1.000
_cell.length_c   1.000
_cell.angle_alpha   90.00
_cell.angle_beta   90.00
_cell.angle_gamma   90.00
#
_symmetry.space_group_name_H-M   'P 1'
#
loop_
_entity.id
_entity.type
_entity.pdbx_description
1 polymer ?
#
loop_
_entity_poly.entity_id
_entity_poly.type
_entity_poly.pdbx_seq_one_letter_code
_entity_poly.pdbx_strand_id
1 'polypeptide(L)' 'MAKGLIWATAEDLARSRGRVLSLYHQILRSLNSPKLPMNLAARLAKKAEARAIFMLGAEEESLHNI' A
#
# COMPACT_ATOMS: atom_id res chain seq x y z
N MET A 1 -17.85 15.28 -4.94
CA MET A 1 -16.56 15.65 -5.57
C MET A 1 -15.77 16.53 -4.61
N ALA A 2 -14.77 15.97 -3.94
CA ALA A 2 -13.70 16.74 -3.32
C ALA A 2 -12.45 15.86 -3.31
N LYS A 3 -11.53 16.24 -4.20
CA LYS A 3 -10.07 16.19 -4.10
C LYS A 3 -9.44 14.95 -3.45
N GLY A 4 -8.71 14.22 -4.28
CA GLY A 4 -7.70 13.28 -3.80
C GLY A 4 -6.77 13.95 -2.79
N LEU A 5 -6.65 13.31 -1.64
CA LEU A 5 -5.43 13.29 -0.87
C LEU A 5 -5.45 11.98 -0.09
N ILE A 6 -4.48 11.14 -0.39
CA ILE A 6 -4.21 9.85 0.27
C ILE A 6 -3.63 10.19 1.65
N TRP A 7 -4.48 10.61 2.59
CA TRP A 7 -4.09 10.76 3.99
C TRP A 7 -5.17 10.05 4.81
N ALA A 8 -5.06 8.73 4.87
CA ALA A 8 -5.77 7.95 5.86
C ALA A 8 -4.98 8.07 7.17
N THR A 9 -5.64 8.44 8.27
CA THR A 9 -5.01 8.44 9.58
C THR A 9 -4.62 7.01 10.00
N ALA A 10 -3.68 6.85 10.94
CA ALA A 10 -3.33 5.55 11.51
C ALA A 10 -4.56 4.79 12.05
N GLU A 11 -5.53 5.54 12.59
CA GLU A 11 -6.78 5.04 13.13
C GLU A 11 -7.76 4.59 12.03
N ASP A 12 -7.80 5.31 10.91
CA ASP A 12 -8.50 4.88 9.69
C ASP A 12 -7.86 3.62 9.10
N LEU A 13 -6.53 3.53 9.10
CA LEU A 13 -5.77 2.34 8.70
C LEU A 13 -6.03 1.15 9.64
N ALA A 14 -6.17 1.38 10.95
CA ALA A 14 -6.51 0.35 11.93
C ALA A 14 -7.96 -0.15 11.76
N ARG A 15 -8.94 0.75 11.60
CA ARG A 15 -10.34 0.40 11.27
C ARG A 15 -10.47 -0.26 9.90
N SER A 16 -9.61 0.10 8.95
CA SER A 16 -9.60 -0.44 7.59
C SER A 16 -8.54 -1.51 7.36
N ARG A 17 -7.92 -2.06 8.42
CA ARG A 17 -6.78 -2.99 8.34
C ARG A 17 -7.03 -4.16 7.38
N GLY A 18 -8.24 -4.73 7.40
CA GLY A 18 -8.64 -5.78 6.46
C GLY A 18 -8.69 -5.33 5.00
N ARG A 19 -9.14 -4.09 4.73
CA ARG A 19 -9.14 -3.49 3.39
C ARG A 19 -7.72 -3.16 2.93
N VAL A 20 -6.88 -2.63 3.82
CA VAL A 20 -5.46 -2.34 3.55
C VAL A 20 -4.70 -3.61 3.19
N LEU A 21 -4.87 -4.69 3.98
CA LEU A 21 -4.26 -6.00 3.68
C LEU A 21 -4.78 -6.60 2.37
N SER A 22 -6.08 -6.47 2.11
CA SER A 22 -6.67 -6.91 0.83
C SER A 22 -6.06 -6.15 -0.36
N LEU A 23 -5.92 -4.83 -0.24
CA LEU A 23 -5.31 -3.99 -1.27
C LEU A 23 -3.83 -4.35 -1.48
N TYR A 24 -3.08 -4.58 -0.40
CA TYR A 24 -1.70 -5.04 -0.48
C TYR A 24 -1.58 -6.35 -1.26
N HIS A 25 -2.41 -7.35 -0.93
CA HIS A 25 -2.41 -8.63 -1.65
C HIS A 25 -2.84 -8.48 -3.12
N GLN A 26 -3.81 -7.60 -3.41
CA GLN A 26 -4.20 -7.31 -4.79
C GLN A 26 -3.05 -6.71 -5.60
N ILE A 27 -2.33 -5.72 -5.03
CA ILE A 27 -1.17 -5.11 -5.67
C ILE A 27 -0.07 -6.16 -5.92
N LEU A 28 0.26 -6.98 -4.93
CA LEU A 28 1.25 -8.05 -5.09
C LEU A 28 0.84 -9.07 -6.16
N ARG A 29 -0.44 -9.41 -6.24
CA ARG A 29 -0.96 -10.33 -7.28
C ARG A 29 -0.86 -9.70 -8.67
N SER A 30 -1.20 -8.43 -8.81
CA SER A 30 -1.07 -7.68 -10.06
C SER A 30 0.38 -7.57 -10.53
N LEU A 31 1.33 -7.30 -9.62
CA LEU A 31 2.76 -7.27 -9.93
C LEU A 31 3.33 -8.64 -10.34
N ASN A 32 2.74 -9.72 -9.83
CA ASN A 32 3.08 -11.09 -10.22
C ASN A 32 2.37 -11.57 -11.49
N SER A 33 1.48 -10.76 -12.07
CA SER A 33 0.73 -11.17 -13.25
C SER A 33 1.66 -11.37 -14.45
N PRO A 34 1.56 -12.50 -15.17
CA PRO A 34 2.30 -12.70 -16.41
C PRO A 34 1.82 -11.77 -17.54
N LYS A 35 0.63 -11.15 -17.38
CA LYS A 35 0.08 -10.17 -18.33
C LYS A 35 0.76 -8.82 -18.24
N LEU A 36 1.46 -8.53 -17.14
CA LEU A 36 2.17 -7.27 -16.95
C LEU A 36 3.58 -7.43 -17.55
N PRO A 37 3.93 -6.71 -18.63
CA PRO A 37 5.20 -6.87 -19.33
C PRO A 37 6.34 -6.23 -18.53
N MET A 38 6.73 -6.88 -17.44
CA MET A 38 7.83 -6.47 -16.57
C MET A 38 8.89 -7.56 -16.50
N ASN A 39 10.14 -7.16 -16.64
CA ASN A 39 11.27 -8.03 -16.35
C ASN A 39 11.36 -8.32 -14.83
N LEU A 40 12.18 -9.30 -14.45
CA LEU A 40 12.29 -9.74 -13.05
C LEU A 40 12.76 -8.61 -12.12
N ALA A 41 13.76 -7.83 -12.55
CA ALA A 41 14.32 -6.74 -11.75
C ALA A 41 13.27 -5.66 -11.45
N ALA A 42 12.52 -5.22 -12.45
CA ALA A 42 11.45 -4.24 -12.30
C ALA A 42 10.34 -4.78 -11.37
N ARG A 43 10.00 -6.07 -11.47
CA ARG A 43 9.01 -6.70 -10.59
C ARG A 43 9.46 -6.70 -9.14
N LEU A 44 10.73 -7.03 -8.87
CA LEU A 44 11.28 -7.01 -7.51
C LEU A 44 11.33 -5.59 -6.94
N ALA A 45 11.74 -4.61 -7.74
CA ALA A 45 11.75 -3.20 -7.33
C ALA A 45 10.35 -2.72 -6.93
N LYS A 46 9.33 -2.99 -7.75
CA LYS A 46 7.93 -2.59 -7.44
C LYS A 46 7.34 -3.32 -6.23
N LYS A 47 7.73 -4.57 -5.99
CA LYS A 47 7.35 -5.27 -4.75
C LYS A 47 7.99 -4.63 -3.51
N ALA A 48 9.25 -4.23 -3.61
CA ALA A 48 9.95 -3.55 -2.52
C ALA A 48 9.31 -2.19 -2.22
N GLU A 49 8.98 -1.40 -3.26
CA GLU A 49 8.24 -0.14 -3.12
C GLU A 49 6.88 -0.36 -2.44
N ALA A 50 6.09 -1.34 -2.89
CA ALA A 50 4.81 -1.66 -2.26
C ALA A 50 5.00 -2.04 -0.78
N ARG A 51 5.97 -2.88 -0.45
CA ARG A 51 6.25 -3.23 0.95
C ARG A 51 6.63 -2.01 1.78
N ALA A 52 7.46 -1.10 1.24
CA ALA A 52 7.86 0.11 1.94
C ALA A 52 6.66 1.02 2.24
N ILE A 53 5.76 1.23 1.26
CA ILE A 53 4.55 2.05 1.44
C ILE A 53 3.66 1.48 2.55
N PHE A 54 3.44 0.16 2.55
CA PHE A 54 2.56 -0.48 3.53
C PHE A 54 3.21 -0.66 4.91
N MET A 55 4.53 -0.77 5.03
CA MET A 55 5.22 -0.76 6.33
C MET A 55 5.27 0.66 6.91
N LEU A 56 5.66 1.67 6.11
CA LEU A 56 5.70 3.06 6.55
C LEU A 56 4.30 3.54 6.96
N GLY A 57 3.27 3.26 6.15
CA GLY A 57 1.89 3.59 6.51
C GLY A 57 1.32 2.81 7.70
N ALA A 58 1.96 1.70 8.12
CA ALA A 58 1.59 0.96 9.33
C ALA A 58 2.35 1.44 10.57
N GLU A 59 3.51 2.08 10.40
CA GLU A 59 4.35 2.63 11.47
C GLU A 59 4.06 4.12 11.75
N GLU A 60 3.44 4.84 10.80
CA GLU A 60 2.90 6.19 11.00
C GLU A 60 1.70 6.15 11.97
N GLU A 61 1.97 6.05 13.27
CA GLU A 61 1.05 6.61 14.28
C GLU A 61 1.06 8.13 14.07
N SER A 62 -0.05 8.67 13.54
CA SER A 62 -0.20 10.11 13.34
C SER A 62 0.10 10.85 14.64
N LEU A 63 1.25 11.52 14.72
CA LEU A 63 1.62 12.43 15.81
C LEU A 63 0.63 13.60 15.97
N HIS A 64 -0.31 13.75 15.04
CA HIS A 64 -1.34 14.79 15.02
C HIS A 64 -2.70 14.27 15.53
N ASN A 65 -2.75 13.05 16.09
CA ASN A 65 -3.95 12.49 16.72
C ASN A 65 -3.99 12.82 18.23
N ILE A 66 -3.77 14.09 18.58
CA ILE A 66 -4.00 14.67 19.92
C ILE A 66 -5.09 15.72 19.82
#